data_AF-A0A2T1CI51-F1
#
_entry.id   AF-A0A2T1CI51-F1
#
_cell.length_a   1.000
_cell.length_b   1.000
_cell.length_c   1.000
_cell.angle_alpha   90.00
_cell.angle_beta   90.00
_cell.angle_gamma   90.00
#
_symmetry.space_group_name_H-M   'P 1'
#
loop_
_entity.id
_entity.type
_entity.pdbx_description
1 polymer ?
#
loop_
_entity_poly.entity_id
_entity_poly.type
_entity_poly.pdbx_seq_one_letter_code
_entity_poly.pdbx_strand_id
1 'polypeptide(L)'
;MSIAKNQVIAALSPPLPNEIVTHLLDEYQDIKQHFALRKFRPSELNGARFAECVLRLIQYLNDPPYTPFGTSLGNSDSIIRRVESNTLLHESMRLFIPRIVRIMLDVRNRRDVAHVGGDVSPNYSDSLFISQNADWILTEIIRIYYSCSIEPI
;
A
#
# COMPACT_ATOMS: atom_id res chain seq x y z
N MET A 1 13.22 -3.56 14.74
CA MET A 1 11.82 -3.98 14.48
C MET A 1 11.04 -3.82 15.79
N SER A 2 9.97 -3.02 15.84
CA SER A 2 9.21 -2.85 17.09
C SER A 2 8.31 -4.07 17.35
N ILE A 3 8.04 -4.39 18.62
CA ILE A 3 7.16 -5.50 19.04
C ILE A 3 5.78 -5.39 18.37
N ALA A 4 5.25 -4.16 18.24
CA ALA A 4 3.97 -3.91 17.60
C ALA A 4 3.95 -4.29 16.11
N LYS A 5 5.03 -4.03 15.35
CA LYS A 5 5.09 -4.42 13.92
C LYS A 5 5.03 -5.94 13.76
N ASN A 6 5.76 -6.68 14.61
CA ASN A 6 5.78 -8.14 14.55
C ASN A 6 4.41 -8.75 14.88
N GLN A 7 3.66 -8.15 15.81
CA GLN A 7 2.30 -8.58 16.12
C GLN A 7 1.36 -8.40 14.93
N VAL A 8 1.46 -7.27 14.21
CA VAL A 8 0.65 -7.04 12.99
C VAL A 8 1.01 -8.04 11.90
N ILE A 9 2.30 -8.30 11.67
CA ILE A 9 2.75 -9.30 10.69
C ILE A 9 2.18 -10.68 11.05
N ALA A 10 2.32 -11.09 12.31
CA ALA A 10 1.82 -12.38 12.78
C ALA A 10 0.30 -12.52 12.65
N ALA A 11 -0.44 -11.42 12.79
CA ALA A 11 -1.90 -11.44 12.68
C ALA A 11 -2.43 -11.43 11.23
N LEU A 12 -1.62 -10.98 10.27
CA LEU A 12 -1.98 -10.92 8.85
C LEU A 12 -1.41 -12.10 8.03
N SER A 13 -0.51 -12.89 8.60
CA SER A 13 0.01 -14.14 8.01
C SER A 13 -0.56 -15.35 8.78
N PRO A 14 -1.01 -16.44 8.11
CA PRO A 14 -0.73 -16.81 6.73
C PRO A 14 -1.69 -16.34 5.62
N PRO A 15 -2.84 -15.65 5.84
CA PRO A 15 -3.71 -15.31 4.72
C PRO A 15 -3.01 -14.40 3.70
N LEU A 16 -2.01 -13.62 4.13
CA LEU A 16 -1.19 -12.77 3.29
C LEU A 16 0.30 -13.17 3.33
N PRO A 17 1.05 -13.04 2.21
CA PRO A 17 2.48 -13.34 2.18
C PRO A 17 3.28 -12.46 3.13
N ASN A 18 4.08 -13.09 3.99
CA ASN A 18 4.85 -12.41 5.04
C ASN A 18 5.79 -11.32 4.50
N GLU A 19 6.44 -11.59 3.37
CA GLU A 19 7.34 -10.65 2.69
C GLU A 19 6.59 -9.36 2.27
N ILE A 20 5.42 -9.50 1.64
CA ILE A 20 4.59 -8.35 1.23
C ILE A 20 4.15 -7.53 2.45
N VAL A 21 3.64 -8.19 3.51
CA VAL A 21 3.18 -7.50 4.71
C VAL A 21 4.33 -6.76 5.39
N THR A 22 5.52 -7.35 5.43
CA THR A 22 6.71 -6.74 6.01
C THR A 22 7.09 -5.45 5.27
N HIS A 23 7.22 -5.51 3.94
CA HIS A 23 7.56 -4.35 3.12
C HIS A 23 6.47 -3.27 3.16
N LEU A 24 5.19 -3.66 3.11
CA LEU A 24 4.06 -2.74 3.22
C LEU A 24 4.11 -1.95 4.52
N LEU A 25 4.42 -2.61 5.64
CA LEU A 25 4.51 -1.95 6.95
C LEU A 25 5.76 -1.09 7.10
N ASP A 26 6.88 -1.45 6.46
CA ASP A 26 8.07 -0.58 6.42
C ASP A 26 7.76 0.73 5.70
N GLU A 27 7.20 0.65 4.48
CA GLU A 27 6.85 1.85 3.71
C GLU A 27 5.77 2.69 4.40
N TYR A 28 4.81 2.04 5.07
CA TYR A 28 3.83 2.73 5.89
C TYR A 28 4.50 3.54 7.01
N GLN A 29 5.42 2.93 7.76
CA GLN A 29 6.13 3.61 8.85
C GLN A 29 6.96 4.79 8.34
N ASP A 30 7.64 4.64 7.20
CA ASP A 30 8.40 5.70 6.56
C ASP A 30 7.50 6.87 6.12
N ILE A 31 6.33 6.60 5.53
CA ILE A 31 5.34 7.64 5.20
C ILE A 31 4.99 8.44 6.45
N LYS A 32 4.61 7.77 7.55
CA LYS A 32 4.21 8.45 8.79
C LYS A 32 5.34 9.26 9.40
N GLN A 33 6.56 8.71 9.41
CA GLN A 33 7.73 9.38 9.94
C GLN A 33 8.09 10.61 9.10
N HIS A 34 8.15 10.47 7.78
CA HIS A 34 8.48 11.59 6.89
C HIS A 34 7.43 12.69 6.94
N PHE A 35 6.14 12.33 6.95
CA PHE A 35 5.06 13.30 7.09
C PHE A 35 5.15 14.07 8.42
N ALA A 36 5.34 13.37 9.54
CA ALA A 36 5.49 14.00 10.85
C ALA A 36 6.68 14.96 10.93
N LEU A 37 7.77 14.64 10.21
CA LEU A 37 8.96 15.48 10.08
C LEU A 37 8.84 16.57 9.00
N ARG A 38 7.66 16.73 8.37
CA ARG A 38 7.41 17.65 7.24
C ARG A 38 8.34 17.43 6.04
N LYS A 39 8.82 16.21 5.87
CA LYS A 39 9.59 15.76 4.70
C LYS A 39 8.62 15.28 3.62
N PHE A 40 8.02 16.23 2.90
CA PHE A 40 6.92 15.95 1.96
C PHE A 40 7.32 15.07 0.79
N ARG A 41 8.39 15.44 0.06
CA ARG A 41 8.89 14.65 -1.07
C ARG A 41 9.21 13.20 -0.67
N PRO A 42 9.95 12.92 0.42
CA PRO A 42 10.12 11.56 0.91
C PRO A 42 8.80 10.86 1.24
N SER A 43 7.88 11.52 1.95
CA SER A 43 6.55 10.95 2.29
C SER A 43 5.79 10.50 1.04
N GLU A 44 5.80 11.31 -0.03
CA GLU A 44 5.13 10.99 -1.30
C GLU A 44 5.86 9.87 -2.07
N LEU A 45 7.19 9.81 -2.00
CA LEU A 45 7.99 8.71 -2.58
C LEU A 45 7.69 7.37 -1.89
N ASN A 46 7.68 7.34 -0.56
CA ASN A 46 7.30 6.13 0.20
C ASN A 46 5.83 5.78 -0.07
N GLY A 47 4.95 6.76 -0.30
CA GLY A 47 3.58 6.56 -0.78
C GLY A 47 3.48 5.68 -2.03
N ALA A 48 4.34 5.91 -3.01
CA ALA A 48 4.39 5.10 -4.23
C ALA A 48 4.92 3.68 -3.98
N ARG A 49 5.93 3.52 -3.13
CA ARG A 49 6.47 2.21 -2.75
C ARG A 49 5.45 1.38 -1.95
N PHE A 50 4.72 2.02 -1.04
CA PHE A 50 3.59 1.43 -0.36
C PHE A 50 2.52 0.96 -1.36
N ALA A 51 2.14 1.82 -2.31
CA ALA A 51 1.19 1.49 -3.38
C ALA A 51 1.66 0.28 -4.22
N GLU A 52 2.95 0.17 -4.52
CA GLU A 52 3.52 -1.01 -5.18
C GLU A 52 3.44 -2.29 -4.35
N CYS A 53 3.63 -2.21 -3.03
CA CYS A 53 3.44 -3.35 -2.13
C CYS A 53 1.97 -3.81 -2.15
N VAL A 54 1.04 -2.86 -2.14
CA VAL A 54 -0.41 -3.13 -2.23
C VAL A 54 -0.78 -3.75 -3.58
N LEU A 55 -0.18 -3.31 -4.69
CA LEU A 55 -0.40 -3.94 -6.00
C LEU A 55 0.10 -5.38 -6.05
N ARG A 56 1.26 -5.68 -5.44
CA ARG A 56 1.74 -7.07 -5.31
C ARG A 56 0.80 -7.91 -4.46
N LEU A 57 0.26 -7.34 -3.38
CA LEU A 57 -0.75 -7.99 -2.56
C LEU A 57 -2.01 -8.33 -3.36
N ILE A 58 -2.52 -7.35 -4.11
CA ILE A 58 -3.68 -7.52 -4.99
C ILE A 58 -3.43 -8.57 -6.06
N GLN A 59 -2.24 -8.58 -6.66
CA GLN A 59 -1.85 -9.59 -7.64
C GLN A 59 -1.89 -10.99 -7.03
N TYR A 60 -1.28 -11.17 -5.85
CA TYR A 60 -1.32 -12.43 -5.12
C TYR A 60 -2.76 -12.88 -4.82
N LEU A 61 -3.61 -11.98 -4.32
CA LEU A 61 -4.99 -12.33 -3.98
C LEU A 61 -5.83 -12.67 -5.21
N ASN A 62 -5.54 -12.05 -6.35
CA ASN A 62 -6.28 -12.28 -7.57
C ASN A 62 -5.90 -13.61 -8.25
N ASP A 63 -4.60 -13.85 -8.43
CA ASP A 63 -4.07 -15.02 -9.14
C ASP A 63 -2.58 -15.20 -8.75
N PRO A 64 -2.27 -15.99 -7.70
CA PRO A 64 -0.89 -16.28 -7.30
C PRO A 64 -0.10 -16.93 -8.45
N PRO A 65 1.20 -16.64 -8.62
CA PRO A 65 2.09 -15.87 -7.73
C PRO A 65 2.05 -14.35 -8.00
N TYR A 66 2.71 -13.59 -7.12
CA TYR A 66 2.94 -12.15 -7.32
C TYR A 66 4.33 -11.86 -7.90
N THR A 67 4.47 -10.67 -8.47
CA THR A 67 5.74 -10.18 -9.03
C THR A 67 6.75 -9.97 -7.90
N PRO A 68 7.92 -10.63 -7.93
CA PRO A 68 8.91 -10.52 -6.85
C PRO A 68 9.33 -9.08 -6.55
N PHE A 69 9.82 -8.86 -5.32
CA PHE A 69 10.52 -7.61 -5.00
C PHE A 69 11.87 -7.56 -5.74
N GLY A 70 12.33 -6.35 -6.05
CA GLY A 70 13.54 -6.14 -6.84
C GLY A 70 13.36 -6.25 -8.36
N THR A 71 12.18 -6.65 -8.85
CA THR A 71 11.84 -6.61 -10.27
C THR A 71 10.80 -5.51 -10.57
N SER A 72 10.73 -5.09 -11.83
CA SER A 72 9.70 -4.15 -12.27
C SER A 72 8.32 -4.80 -12.19
N LEU A 73 7.39 -4.15 -11.49
CA LEU A 73 6.00 -4.60 -11.34
C LEU A 73 5.22 -4.57 -12.68
N GLY A 74 5.75 -3.89 -13.69
CA GLY A 74 5.09 -3.73 -14.98
C GLY A 74 3.98 -2.67 -14.94
N ASN A 75 2.90 -2.92 -15.68
CA ASN A 75 1.81 -1.96 -15.83
C ASN A 75 0.76 -2.08 -14.70
N SER A 76 0.77 -1.13 -13.77
CA SER A 76 -0.16 -1.06 -12.64
C SER A 76 -1.63 -1.04 -13.07
N ASP A 77 -1.99 -0.37 -14.17
CA ASP A 77 -3.37 -0.34 -14.65
C ASP A 77 -3.86 -1.71 -15.10
N SER A 78 -2.97 -2.54 -15.63
CA SER A 78 -3.33 -3.91 -16.02
C SER A 78 -3.62 -4.78 -14.80
N ILE A 79 -2.86 -4.62 -13.71
CA ILE A 79 -3.10 -5.30 -12.43
C ILE A 79 -4.45 -4.87 -11.85
N ILE A 80 -4.72 -3.56 -11.82
CA ILE A 80 -5.97 -2.99 -11.30
C ILE A 80 -7.18 -3.50 -12.10
N ARG A 81 -7.14 -3.46 -13.44
CA ARG A 81 -8.26 -3.94 -14.26
C ARG A 81 -8.56 -5.42 -14.07
N ARG A 82 -7.51 -6.24 -13.89
CA ARG A 82 -7.67 -7.68 -13.64
C ARG A 82 -8.39 -7.93 -12.33
N VAL A 83 -7.94 -7.31 -11.23
CA VAL A 83 -8.59 -7.52 -9.92
C VAL A 83 -10.04 -7.01 -9.90
N GLU A 84 -10.34 -5.90 -10.57
CA GLU A 84 -11.69 -5.31 -10.60
C GLU A 84 -12.76 -6.30 -11.06
N SER A 85 -12.40 -7.21 -11.97
CA SER A 85 -13.27 -8.26 -12.52
C SER A 85 -13.46 -9.48 -11.63
N ASN A 86 -12.64 -9.65 -10.59
CA ASN A 86 -12.69 -10.81 -9.70
C ASN A 86 -13.72 -10.58 -8.58
N THR A 87 -14.94 -11.05 -8.80
CA THR A 87 -16.07 -10.91 -7.87
C THR A 87 -15.96 -11.81 -6.63
N LEU A 88 -14.99 -12.73 -6.58
CA LEU A 88 -14.72 -13.56 -5.39
C LEU A 88 -13.93 -12.80 -4.32
N LEU A 89 -13.25 -11.71 -4.69
CA LEU A 89 -12.53 -10.87 -3.75
C LEU A 89 -13.47 -9.86 -3.07
N HIS A 90 -13.13 -9.53 -1.82
CA HIS A 90 -13.83 -8.49 -1.08
C HIS A 90 -13.85 -7.17 -1.87
N GLU A 91 -14.97 -6.44 -1.80
CA GLU A 91 -15.18 -5.23 -2.61
C GLU A 91 -14.06 -4.20 -2.39
N SER A 92 -13.59 -4.05 -1.15
CA SER A 92 -12.47 -3.17 -0.83
C SER A 92 -11.17 -3.57 -1.54
N MET A 93 -10.89 -4.87 -1.65
CA MET A 93 -9.68 -5.37 -2.32
C MET A 93 -9.74 -5.25 -3.84
N ARG A 94 -10.94 -5.34 -4.43
CA ARG A 94 -11.10 -5.29 -5.90
C ARG A 94 -11.49 -3.92 -6.45
N LEU A 95 -12.12 -3.04 -5.68
CA LEU A 95 -12.60 -1.72 -6.14
C LEU A 95 -11.94 -0.56 -5.38
N PHE A 96 -12.09 -0.49 -4.06
CA PHE A 96 -11.70 0.70 -3.30
C PHE A 96 -10.18 0.88 -3.25
N ILE A 97 -9.45 -0.13 -2.74
CA ILE A 97 -7.99 -0.09 -2.61
C ILE A 97 -7.32 0.12 -3.98
N PRO A 98 -7.67 -0.61 -5.06
CA PRO A 98 -7.07 -0.39 -6.38
C PRO A 98 -7.25 1.03 -6.91
N ARG A 99 -8.43 1.65 -6.69
CA ARG A 99 -8.70 3.04 -7.10
C ARG A 99 -7.87 4.04 -6.31
N ILE A 100 -7.75 3.85 -5.00
CA ILE A 100 -6.91 4.71 -4.14
C ILE A 100 -5.43 4.59 -4.56
N VAL A 101 -4.96 3.35 -4.75
CA VAL A 101 -3.60 3.06 -5.22
C VAL A 101 -3.29 3.76 -6.54
N ARG A 102 -4.23 3.75 -7.51
CA ARG A 102 -4.07 4.51 -8.76
C ARG A 102 -3.84 5.99 -8.49
N ILE A 103 -4.65 6.60 -7.63
CA ILE A 103 -4.53 8.04 -7.31
C ILE A 103 -3.21 8.33 -6.59
N MET A 104 -2.76 7.47 -5.67
CA MET A 104 -1.46 7.63 -5.00
C MET A 104 -0.29 7.59 -6.00
N LEU A 105 -0.35 6.69 -6.99
CA LEU A 105 0.66 6.63 -8.06
C LEU A 105 0.59 7.85 -8.99
N ASP A 106 -0.60 8.37 -9.27
CA ASP A 106 -0.77 9.61 -10.03
C ASP A 106 -0.13 10.81 -9.33
N VAL A 107 -0.24 10.92 -7.99
CA VAL A 107 0.48 11.96 -7.21
C VAL A 107 1.98 11.86 -7.47
N ARG A 108 2.57 10.67 -7.33
CA ARG A 108 4.01 10.46 -7.61
C ARG A 108 4.39 10.82 -9.05
N ASN A 109 3.54 10.48 -10.02
CA ASN A 109 3.83 10.67 -11.44
C ASN A 109 3.62 12.11 -11.92
N ARG A 110 2.75 12.89 -11.27
CA ARG A 110 2.30 14.21 -11.76
C ARG A 110 2.65 15.39 -10.84
N ARG A 111 3.34 15.18 -9.72
CA ARG A 111 3.64 16.23 -8.70
C ARG A 111 5.12 16.41 -8.38
N ASP A 112 5.97 16.41 -9.41
CA ASP A 112 7.43 16.58 -9.31
C ASP A 112 8.12 15.61 -8.32
N VAL A 113 7.42 14.59 -7.81
CA VAL A 113 7.88 13.76 -6.68
C VAL A 113 9.11 12.94 -7.07
N ALA A 114 9.02 12.26 -8.22
CA ALA A 114 10.02 11.33 -8.71
C ALA A 114 10.80 11.81 -9.94
N HIS A 115 10.27 12.79 -10.67
CA HIS A 115 10.90 13.34 -11.87
C HIS A 115 10.90 14.86 -11.76
N VAL A 116 12.08 15.46 -11.93
CA VAL A 116 12.25 16.92 -11.97
C VAL A 116 11.50 17.48 -13.17
N GLY A 117 10.61 18.45 -12.95
CA GLY A 117 9.81 19.11 -13.99
C GLY A 117 8.30 18.89 -13.85
N GLY A 118 7.79 18.46 -12.70
CA GLY A 118 6.35 18.44 -12.45
C GLY A 118 5.76 19.83 -12.21
N ASP A 119 4.47 19.99 -12.52
CA ASP A 119 3.77 21.29 -12.42
C ASP A 119 3.62 21.81 -10.97
N VAL A 120 3.75 20.92 -9.99
CA VAL A 120 3.52 21.21 -8.57
C VAL A 120 4.60 20.52 -7.75
N SER A 121 5.24 21.26 -6.85
CA SER A 121 6.21 20.72 -5.91
C SER A 121 5.54 19.91 -4.78
N PRO A 122 6.20 18.86 -4.26
CA PRO A 122 5.76 18.13 -3.07
C PRO A 122 5.44 19.06 -1.91
N ASN A 123 4.27 18.87 -1.29
CA ASN A 123 3.73 19.82 -0.34
C ASN A 123 2.94 19.13 0.77
N TYR A 124 2.52 19.91 1.76
CA TYR A 124 1.79 19.39 2.92
C TYR A 124 0.49 18.69 2.53
N SER A 125 -0.29 19.26 1.60
CA SER A 125 -1.60 18.73 1.24
C SER A 125 -1.50 17.38 0.53
N ASP A 126 -0.59 17.26 -0.44
CA ASP A 126 -0.36 16.01 -1.16
C ASP A 126 0.21 14.93 -0.22
N SER A 127 1.17 15.31 0.63
CA SER A 127 1.71 14.39 1.63
C SER A 127 0.69 13.98 2.69
N LEU A 128 -0.21 14.88 3.12
CA LEU A 128 -1.32 14.56 4.03
C LEU A 128 -2.28 13.57 3.36
N PHE A 129 -2.63 13.82 2.09
CA PHE A 129 -3.45 12.91 1.31
C PHE A 129 -2.82 11.52 1.24
N ILE A 130 -1.54 11.41 0.87
CA ILE A 130 -0.81 10.14 0.84
C ILE A 130 -0.83 9.45 2.21
N SER A 131 -0.53 10.20 3.28
CA SER A 131 -0.48 9.63 4.63
C SER A 131 -1.83 9.08 5.10
N GLN A 132 -2.92 9.80 4.84
CA GLN A 132 -4.26 9.38 5.26
C GLN A 132 -4.80 8.21 4.41
N ASN A 133 -4.47 8.17 3.12
CA ASN A 133 -4.84 7.03 2.28
C ASN A 133 -4.07 5.76 2.66
N ALA A 134 -2.79 5.89 3.08
CA ALA A 134 -2.04 4.77 3.62
C ALA A 134 -2.65 4.25 4.93
N ASP A 135 -3.10 5.14 5.83
CA ASP A 135 -3.83 4.76 7.06
C ASP A 135 -5.11 3.98 6.72
N TRP A 136 -5.90 4.48 5.77
CA TRP A 136 -7.16 3.85 5.38
C TRP A 136 -6.93 2.46 4.76
N ILE A 137 -5.99 2.34 3.80
CA ILE A 137 -5.67 1.06 3.16
C ILE A 137 -5.20 0.03 4.19
N LEU A 138 -4.27 0.40 5.08
CA LEU A 138 -3.77 -0.51 6.10
C LEU A 138 -4.89 -0.95 7.05
N THR A 139 -5.73 -0.01 7.49
CA THR A 139 -6.88 -0.31 8.35
C THR A 139 -7.85 -1.28 7.68
N GLU A 140 -8.09 -1.12 6.38
CA GLU A 140 -9.01 -1.96 5.63
C GLU A 140 -8.45 -3.36 5.38
N ILE A 141 -7.14 -3.49 5.10
CA ILE A 141 -6.46 -4.79 5.05
C ILE A 141 -6.59 -5.51 6.40
N ILE A 142 -6.36 -4.80 7.51
CA ILE A 142 -6.53 -5.36 8.85
C ILE A 142 -7.99 -5.79 9.06
N ARG A 143 -8.96 -4.95 8.71
CA ARG A 143 -10.40 -5.28 8.85
C ARG A 143 -10.79 -6.57 8.15
N ILE A 144 -10.21 -6.84 6.97
CA ILE A 144 -10.58 -7.98 6.13
C ILE A 144 -9.84 -9.26 6.54
N TYR A 145 -8.55 -9.15 6.89
CA TYR A 145 -7.68 -10.31 7.06
C TYR A 145 -7.27 -10.60 8.50
N TYR A 146 -7.51 -9.68 9.43
CA TYR A 146 -7.23 -9.93 10.85
C TYR A 146 -8.22 -10.97 11.40
N SER A 147 -7.69 -12.13 11.77
CA SER A 147 -8.45 -13.18 12.44
C SER A 147 -8.18 -13.13 13.94
N CYS A 148 -9.12 -12.59 14.72
CA CYS A 148 -9.07 -12.66 16.17
C CYS A 148 -9.70 -13.98 16.64
N SER A 149 -8.96 -14.82 17.35
CA SER A 149 -9.58 -15.88 18.15
C SER A 149 -10.27 -15.23 19.36
N ILE A 150 -11.54 -15.54 19.57
CA ILE A 150 -12.29 -15.15 20.79
C ILE A 150 -12.05 -16.18 21.90
N GLU A 151 -11.41 -17.31 21.57
CA GLU A 151 -11.08 -18.33 22.57
C GLU A 151 -9.95 -17.82 23.47
N PRO A 152 -10.10 -17.91 24.81
CA PRO A 152 -9.02 -17.59 25.73
C PRO A 152 -7.81 -18.50 25.45
N ILE A 153 -6.63 -17.90 25.37
CA ILE A 153 -5.33 -18.57 25.33
C ILE A 153 -5.08 -19.31 26.65
#